data_AF-A0A7S0I190-F1
#
_entry.id   AF-A0A7S0I190-F1
#
_cell.length_a   1.000
_cell.length_b   1.000
_cell.length_c   1.000
_cell.angle_alpha   90.00
_cell.angle_beta   90.00
_cell.angle_gamma   90.00
#
_symmetry.space_group_name_H-M   'P 1'
#
loop_
_entity.id
_entity.type
_entity.pdbx_description
1 polymer ?
#
loop_
_entity_poly.entity_id
_entity_poly.type
_entity_poly.pdbx_seq_one_letter_code
_entity_poly.pdbx_strand_id
1 'polypeptide(L)'
;LLLRLQPRKLVLQTQEERSWSSTVASGRGPTNHQASIRLFDAPDGTEPRVILYRDKAAWCPYCEKVWLHLEEKRVPYRVEKVNMRCYGDKPDWFMRMQPSGGIPVAKVDGRVITESNDIMQALEDVFPQNPMLPASSDPQAPRVGKLLRLERQIFSSWFRWLVSPSRSGDSQQINFEALLSEVDQQLKEANDIAVANGHQEGRFFLGDKISLVDFMFAPFLERMAASVP
;
A
#
# COMPACT_ATOMS: atom_id res chain seq x y z
N LEU A 1 29.23 -30.09 -34.40
CA LEU A 1 28.69 -28.72 -34.16
C LEU A 1 29.23 -28.22 -32.82
N LEU A 2 30.26 -27.39 -32.83
CA LEU A 2 30.76 -26.70 -31.63
C LEU A 2 30.14 -25.30 -31.60
N LEU A 3 29.13 -25.12 -30.74
CA LEU A 3 28.54 -23.81 -30.45
C LEU A 3 29.59 -22.95 -29.72
N ARG A 4 30.18 -21.98 -30.43
CA ARG A 4 31.01 -20.94 -29.82
C ARG A 4 30.10 -20.06 -28.95
N LEU A 5 30.21 -20.19 -27.64
CA LEU A 5 29.69 -19.20 -26.70
C LEU A 5 30.37 -17.86 -26.98
N GLN A 6 29.60 -16.86 -27.37
CA GLN A 6 30.12 -15.49 -27.48
C GLN A 6 30.56 -14.99 -26.10
N PRO A 7 31.68 -14.25 -25.99
CA PRO A 7 32.11 -13.68 -24.72
C PRO A 7 31.04 -12.71 -24.21
N ARG A 8 30.56 -12.93 -22.96
CA ARG A 8 29.69 -11.98 -22.25
C ARG A 8 30.40 -10.63 -22.22
N LYS A 9 29.82 -9.61 -22.87
CA LYS A 9 30.23 -8.21 -22.63
C LYS A 9 30.12 -7.97 -21.13
N LEU A 10 31.22 -7.58 -20.49
CA LEU A 10 31.17 -7.02 -19.14
C LEU A 10 30.30 -5.76 -19.20
N VAL A 11 29.07 -5.87 -18.69
CA VAL A 11 28.21 -4.71 -18.49
C VAL A 11 28.84 -3.91 -17.35
N LEU A 12 29.44 -2.77 -17.67
CA LEU A 12 29.95 -1.85 -16.67
C LEU A 12 28.76 -1.32 -15.87
N GLN A 13 28.84 -1.41 -14.54
CA GLN A 13 27.79 -0.90 -13.68
C GLN A 13 27.54 0.58 -13.93
N THR A 14 26.27 0.98 -13.96
CA THR A 14 25.83 2.38 -14.07
C THR A 14 26.27 3.17 -12.84
N GLN A 15 26.29 4.51 -12.94
CA GLN A 15 26.62 5.36 -11.80
C GLN A 15 25.63 5.17 -10.64
N GLU A 16 24.35 4.96 -10.97
CA GLU A 16 23.29 4.65 -10.02
C GLU A 16 23.59 3.33 -9.28
N GLU A 17 23.91 2.27 -10.01
CA GLU A 17 24.29 0.96 -9.44
C GLU A 17 25.52 1.06 -8.53
N ARG A 18 26.52 1.87 -8.89
CA ARG A 18 27.72 2.11 -8.05
C ARG A 18 27.38 2.84 -6.76
N SER A 19 26.43 3.78 -6.80
CA SER A 19 25.98 4.57 -5.65
C SER A 19 24.88 3.90 -4.81
N TRP A 20 24.36 2.74 -5.25
CA TRP A 20 23.27 2.04 -4.60
C TRP A 20 23.61 1.65 -3.16
N SER A 21 24.79 1.07 -2.95
CA SER A 21 25.20 0.60 -1.61
C SER A 21 25.30 1.75 -0.59
N SER A 22 25.81 2.91 -1.00
CA SER A 22 25.86 4.09 -0.12
C SER A 22 24.47 4.69 0.12
N THR A 23 23.62 4.70 -0.90
CA THR A 23 22.22 5.15 -0.80
C THR A 23 21.44 4.28 0.20
N VAL A 24 21.52 2.95 0.05
CA VAL A 24 20.89 1.99 0.96
C VAL A 24 21.45 2.11 2.38
N ALA A 25 22.77 2.21 2.53
CA ALA A 25 23.40 2.36 3.85
C ALA A 25 22.97 3.65 4.57
N SER A 26 22.70 4.72 3.82
CA SER A 26 22.17 5.96 4.40
C SER A 26 20.71 5.84 4.85
N GLY A 27 19.99 4.80 4.40
CA GLY A 27 18.55 4.66 4.59
C GLY A 27 17.71 5.65 3.79
N ARG A 28 18.34 6.56 3.02
CA ARG A 28 17.69 7.61 2.22
C ARG A 28 17.57 7.17 0.77
N GLY A 29 16.69 7.83 0.02
CA GLY A 29 16.58 7.67 -1.44
C GLY A 29 15.15 7.57 -1.97
N PRO A 30 14.99 7.16 -3.24
CA PRO A 30 13.71 6.81 -3.83
C PRO A 30 12.99 5.71 -3.05
N THR A 31 11.67 5.71 -3.12
CA THR A 31 10.80 4.78 -2.39
C THR A 31 11.11 3.34 -2.73
N ASN A 32 11.70 2.61 -1.77
CA ASN A 32 12.00 1.19 -1.91
C ASN A 32 12.03 0.52 -0.53
N HIS A 33 11.97 -0.82 -0.50
CA HIS A 33 11.83 -1.56 0.75
C HIS A 33 13.05 -1.47 1.68
N GLN A 34 14.20 -1.06 1.16
CA GLN A 34 15.45 -0.93 1.89
C GLN A 34 15.56 0.42 2.59
N ALA A 35 15.03 1.49 1.97
CA ALA A 35 14.97 2.83 2.54
C ALA A 35 14.27 2.83 3.92
N SER A 36 14.84 3.58 4.84
CA SER A 36 14.35 3.77 6.21
C SER A 36 14.00 5.22 6.53
N ILE A 37 14.30 6.18 5.66
CA ILE A 37 13.96 7.59 5.83
C ILE A 37 13.54 8.18 4.49
N ARG A 38 12.40 8.89 4.48
CA ARG A 38 11.88 9.62 3.33
C ARG A 38 11.58 11.06 3.74
N LEU A 39 12.32 12.02 3.18
CA LEU A 39 12.17 13.45 3.50
C LEU A 39 11.50 14.27 2.39
N PHE A 40 11.34 13.73 1.18
CA PHE A 40 10.86 14.46 0.01
C PHE A 40 11.65 15.76 -0.22
N ASP A 41 10.99 16.91 -0.07
CA ASP A 41 11.55 18.25 -0.26
C ASP A 41 12.02 18.88 1.07
N ALA A 42 11.88 18.16 2.20
CA ALA A 42 12.30 18.67 3.50
C ALA A 42 13.84 18.73 3.61
N PRO A 43 14.40 19.73 4.31
CA PRO A 43 15.85 19.87 4.47
C PRO A 43 16.50 18.65 5.12
N ASP A 44 17.77 18.43 4.78
CA ASP A 44 18.60 17.42 5.44
C ASP A 44 18.66 17.67 6.95
N GLY A 45 18.48 16.60 7.73
CA GLY A 45 18.45 16.66 9.20
C GLY A 45 17.06 16.94 9.79
N THR A 46 16.04 17.12 8.96
CA THR A 46 14.65 17.14 9.42
C THR A 46 14.32 15.79 10.07
N GLU A 47 13.87 15.80 11.33
CA GLU A 47 13.33 14.61 11.98
C GLU A 47 11.84 14.44 11.60
N PRO A 48 11.47 13.33 10.93
CA PRO A 48 10.09 13.10 10.55
C PRO A 48 9.14 13.01 11.75
N ARG A 49 7.96 13.61 11.59
CA ARG A 49 6.85 13.52 12.56
C ARG A 49 6.20 12.13 12.58
N VAL A 50 6.45 11.32 11.56
CA VAL A 50 5.87 9.99 11.38
C VAL A 50 6.97 8.92 11.43
N ILE A 51 6.76 7.89 12.24
CA ILE A 51 7.51 6.63 12.20
C ILE A 51 6.54 5.51 11.82
N LEU A 52 6.78 4.83 10.71
CA LEU A 52 6.03 3.67 10.27
C LEU A 52 6.76 2.38 10.65
N TYR A 53 6.12 1.53 11.45
CA TYR A 53 6.59 0.20 11.78
C TYR A 53 6.00 -0.82 10.80
N ARG A 54 6.84 -1.40 9.95
CA ARG A 54 6.44 -2.36 8.90
C ARG A 54 7.40 -3.54 8.76
N ASP A 55 7.02 -4.53 7.96
CA ASP A 55 7.82 -5.73 7.74
C ASP A 55 9.13 -5.46 6.97
N LYS A 56 10.12 -6.35 7.04
CA LYS A 56 11.40 -6.12 6.36
C LYS A 56 11.33 -6.17 4.83
N ALA A 57 10.44 -7.00 4.28
CA ALA A 57 10.37 -7.29 2.85
C ALA A 57 9.37 -6.40 2.08
N ALA A 58 8.59 -5.58 2.78
CA ALA A 58 7.45 -4.84 2.25
C ALA A 58 6.35 -5.74 1.66
N TRP A 59 6.11 -6.90 2.27
CA TRP A 59 5.09 -7.85 1.80
C TRP A 59 3.74 -7.69 2.49
N CYS A 60 3.67 -6.97 3.61
CA CYS A 60 2.40 -6.76 4.31
C CYS A 60 1.50 -5.78 3.53
N PRO A 61 0.34 -6.22 2.99
CA PRO A 61 -0.55 -5.34 2.23
C PRO A 61 -1.06 -4.18 3.07
N TYR A 62 -1.33 -4.41 4.36
CA TYR A 62 -1.76 -3.36 5.28
C TYR A 62 -0.70 -2.27 5.49
N CYS A 63 0.58 -2.66 5.55
CA CYS A 63 1.68 -1.68 5.64
C CYS A 63 1.81 -0.90 4.33
N GLU A 64 1.62 -1.57 3.20
CA GLU A 64 1.66 -0.97 1.88
C GLU A 64 0.60 0.11 1.69
N LYS A 65 -0.63 -0.08 2.19
CA LYS A 65 -1.68 0.97 2.18
C LYS A 65 -1.18 2.28 2.79
N VAL A 66 -0.65 2.20 4.01
CA VAL A 66 -0.13 3.36 4.75
C VAL A 66 1.08 3.95 4.01
N TRP A 67 1.91 3.09 3.43
CA TRP A 67 3.11 3.53 2.74
C TRP A 67 2.80 4.30 1.45
N LEU A 68 1.89 3.79 0.62
CA LEU A 68 1.37 4.49 -0.56
C LEU A 68 0.76 5.85 -0.18
N HIS A 69 0.00 5.88 0.91
CA HIS A 69 -0.63 7.10 1.40
C HIS A 69 0.38 8.16 1.85
N LEU A 70 1.43 7.77 2.57
CA LEU A 70 2.53 8.67 2.95
C LEU A 70 3.28 9.21 1.73
N GLU A 71 3.49 8.37 0.71
CA GLU A 71 4.17 8.77 -0.53
C GLU A 71 3.37 9.76 -1.35
N GLU A 72 2.08 9.49 -1.59
CA GLU A 72 1.23 10.38 -2.38
C GLU A 72 1.04 11.73 -1.69
N LYS A 73 0.85 11.73 -0.37
CA LYS A 73 0.77 12.97 0.41
C LYS A 73 2.11 13.68 0.58
N ARG A 74 3.22 13.05 0.21
CA ARG A 74 4.60 13.54 0.43
C ARG A 74 4.89 13.88 1.89
N VAL A 75 4.34 13.10 2.83
CA VAL A 75 4.58 13.30 4.27
C VAL A 75 5.95 12.72 4.63
N PRO A 76 6.91 13.49 5.18
CA PRO A 76 8.16 12.91 5.63
C PRO A 76 7.95 11.83 6.70
N TYR A 77 8.59 10.67 6.55
CA TYR A 77 8.50 9.56 7.50
C TYR A 77 9.82 8.80 7.65
N ARG A 78 9.95 8.11 8.79
CA ARG A 78 10.97 7.09 9.03
C ARG A 78 10.30 5.71 9.06
N VAL A 79 11.01 4.67 8.63
CA VAL A 79 10.58 3.28 8.74
C VAL A 79 11.41 2.56 9.77
N GLU A 80 10.73 1.91 10.70
CA GLU A 80 11.31 0.95 11.63
C GLU A 80 10.88 -0.46 11.25
N LYS A 81 11.85 -1.35 11.01
CA LYS A 81 11.57 -2.68 10.46
C LYS A 81 11.34 -3.69 11.57
N VAL A 82 10.20 -4.36 11.52
CA VAL A 82 9.79 -5.39 12.49
C VAL A 82 9.60 -6.71 11.76
N ASN A 83 9.96 -7.83 12.37
CA ASN A 83 9.73 -9.14 11.75
C ASN A 83 8.22 -9.40 11.59
N MET A 84 7.82 -10.02 10.48
CA MET A 84 6.53 -10.71 10.43
C MET A 84 6.60 -11.99 11.26
N ARG A 85 5.45 -12.45 11.75
CA ARG A 85 5.36 -13.66 12.59
C ARG A 85 5.97 -14.90 11.92
N CYS A 86 5.87 -15.02 10.59
CA CYS A 86 6.45 -16.15 9.84
C CYS A 86 7.98 -16.07 9.66
N TYR A 87 8.63 -14.96 10.04
CA TYR A 87 10.09 -14.79 9.98
C TYR A 87 10.77 -14.82 11.36
N GLY A 88 10.04 -15.24 12.39
CA GLY A 88 10.53 -15.35 13.76
C GLY A 88 9.98 -14.26 14.68
N ASP A 89 10.56 -14.22 15.88
CA ASP A 89 10.06 -13.39 16.97
C ASP A 89 10.20 -11.90 16.69
N LYS A 90 9.27 -11.13 17.25
CA LYS A 90 9.29 -9.67 17.21
C LYS A 90 10.11 -9.15 18.39
N PRO A 91 10.84 -8.03 18.23
CA PRO A 91 11.59 -7.44 19.33
C PRO A 91 10.71 -7.07 20.52
N ASP A 92 11.19 -7.25 21.74
CA ASP A 92 10.43 -6.95 22.96
C ASP A 92 9.96 -5.50 23.03
N TRP A 93 10.76 -4.56 22.53
CA TRP A 93 10.37 -3.14 22.49
C TRP A 93 9.13 -2.91 21.63
N PHE A 94 8.96 -3.68 20.55
CA PHE A 94 7.79 -3.60 19.69
C PHE A 94 6.59 -4.24 20.37
N MET A 95 6.79 -5.41 20.99
CA MET A 95 5.72 -6.11 21.72
C MET A 95 5.19 -5.31 22.91
N ARG A 96 6.04 -4.52 23.60
CA ARG A 96 5.59 -3.58 24.63
C ARG A 96 4.71 -2.45 24.07
N MET A 97 4.96 -2.02 22.84
CA MET A 97 4.19 -0.97 22.17
C MET A 97 2.89 -1.51 21.55
N GLN A 98 2.94 -2.69 20.94
CA GLN A 98 1.81 -3.36 20.29
C GLN A 98 1.76 -4.83 20.73
N PRO A 99 1.08 -5.14 21.86
CA PRO A 99 1.02 -6.49 22.42
C PRO A 99 0.41 -7.54 21.49
N SER A 100 -0.45 -7.15 20.54
CA SER A 100 -0.98 -8.09 19.54
C SER A 100 0.07 -8.54 18.52
N GLY A 101 1.19 -7.81 18.41
CA GLY A 101 2.20 -7.99 17.39
C GLY A 101 1.77 -7.53 15.98
N GLY A 102 0.57 -6.98 15.82
CA GLY A 102 0.04 -6.52 14.53
C GLY A 102 0.89 -5.42 13.90
N ILE A 103 0.97 -5.42 12.57
CA ILE A 103 1.55 -4.34 11.76
C ILE A 103 0.55 -4.00 10.63
N PRO A 104 0.50 -2.75 10.14
CA PRO A 104 1.35 -1.61 10.51
C PRO A 104 1.04 -1.06 11.91
N VAL A 105 2.04 -0.37 12.46
CA VAL A 105 1.88 0.60 13.55
C VAL A 105 2.49 1.90 13.07
N ALA A 106 1.89 3.04 13.40
CA ALA A 106 2.51 4.33 13.16
C ALA A 106 2.65 5.11 14.46
N LYS A 107 3.74 5.87 14.58
CA LYS A 107 3.87 6.91 15.59
C LYS A 107 3.77 8.26 14.88
N VAL A 108 2.71 9.01 15.15
CA VAL A 108 2.45 10.33 14.55
C VAL A 108 2.49 11.34 15.68
N ASP A 109 3.41 12.30 15.63
CA ASP A 109 3.64 13.31 16.69
C ASP A 109 3.76 12.71 18.10
N GLY A 110 4.45 11.58 18.20
CA GLY A 110 4.62 10.90 19.49
C GLY A 110 3.51 9.91 19.85
N ARG A 111 2.33 10.00 19.23
CA ARG A 111 1.19 9.13 19.51
C ARG A 111 1.27 7.83 18.71
N VAL A 112 1.15 6.69 19.40
CA VAL A 112 1.08 5.36 18.77
C VAL A 112 -0.34 5.12 18.25
N ILE A 113 -0.43 4.69 16.99
CA ILE A 113 -1.67 4.41 16.27
C ILE A 113 -1.53 3.03 15.61
N THR A 114 -2.54 2.21 15.78
CA THR A 114 -2.61 0.84 15.25
C THR A 114 -3.76 0.75 14.26
N GLU A 115 -3.85 -0.35 13.50
CA GLU A 115 -4.79 -0.54 12.39
C GLU A 115 -4.49 0.38 11.18
N SER A 116 -4.37 -0.21 9.99
CA SER A 116 -3.97 0.55 8.80
C SER A 116 -4.92 1.70 8.48
N ASN A 117 -6.22 1.49 8.65
CA ASN A 117 -7.23 2.49 8.31
C ASN A 117 -7.22 3.66 9.29
N ASP A 118 -7.04 3.38 10.59
CA ASP A 118 -6.97 4.43 11.63
C ASP A 118 -5.69 5.25 11.49
N ILE A 119 -4.58 4.60 11.10
CA ILE A 119 -3.34 5.30 10.76
C ILE A 119 -3.57 6.24 9.57
N MET A 120 -4.17 5.77 8.48
CA MET A 120 -4.45 6.60 7.30
C MET A 120 -5.39 7.76 7.64
N GLN A 121 -6.44 7.54 8.43
CA GLN A 121 -7.31 8.63 8.88
C GLN A 121 -6.54 9.66 9.73
N ALA A 122 -5.69 9.21 10.65
CA ALA A 122 -4.87 10.13 11.44
C ALA A 122 -3.88 10.93 10.58
N LEU A 123 -3.38 10.36 9.48
CA LEU A 123 -2.54 11.09 8.52
C LEU A 123 -3.34 12.15 7.76
N GLU A 124 -4.60 11.89 7.39
CA GLU A 124 -5.48 12.91 6.80
C GLU A 124 -5.73 14.07 7.77
N ASP A 125 -5.96 13.76 9.05
CA ASP A 125 -6.25 14.77 10.08
C ASP A 125 -5.01 15.63 10.42
N VAL A 126 -3.84 15.00 10.56
CA VAL A 126 -2.59 15.67 10.97
C VAL A 126 -1.91 16.40 9.81
N PHE A 127 -2.07 15.89 8.59
CA PHE A 127 -1.50 16.44 7.36
C PHE A 127 -2.62 16.77 6.36
N PRO A 128 -3.40 17.84 6.59
CA PRO A 128 -4.56 18.18 5.76
C PRO A 128 -4.18 18.72 4.38
N GLN A 129 -2.87 18.90 4.09
CA GLN A 129 -2.40 19.24 2.76
C GLN A 129 -2.66 18.06 1.81
N ASN A 130 -3.18 18.35 0.62
CA ASN A 130 -3.54 17.34 -0.39
C ASN A 130 -4.47 16.25 0.21
N PRO A 131 -5.75 16.59 0.50
CA PRO A 131 -6.69 15.61 1.03
C PRO A 131 -6.91 14.49 0.01
N MET A 132 -6.88 13.25 0.49
CA MET A 132 -7.03 12.04 -0.33
C MET A 132 -8.46 11.49 -0.30
N LEU A 133 -9.34 12.16 0.45
CA LEU A 133 -10.77 11.88 0.51
C LEU A 133 -11.58 13.12 0.10
N PRO A 134 -12.73 12.93 -0.54
CA PRO A 134 -13.62 14.02 -0.87
C PRO A 134 -14.20 14.67 0.40
N ALA A 135 -14.46 15.98 0.34
CA ALA A 135 -15.13 16.69 1.41
C ALA A 135 -16.57 16.17 1.60
N SER A 136 -17.15 16.33 2.79
CA SER A 136 -18.51 15.82 3.06
C SER A 136 -19.61 16.43 2.17
N SER A 137 -19.36 17.61 1.58
CA SER A 137 -20.25 18.26 0.61
C SER A 137 -20.11 17.74 -0.82
N ASP A 138 -19.10 16.91 -1.10
CA ASP A 138 -18.82 16.39 -2.43
C ASP A 138 -19.84 15.29 -2.81
N PRO A 139 -20.40 15.30 -4.03
CA PRO A 139 -21.32 14.27 -4.50
C PRO A 139 -20.75 12.83 -4.47
N GLN A 140 -19.43 12.66 -4.53
CA GLN A 140 -18.76 11.36 -4.44
C GLN A 140 -18.57 10.87 -2.99
N ALA A 141 -18.72 11.74 -1.97
CA ALA A 141 -18.49 11.37 -0.58
C ALA A 141 -19.30 10.15 -0.10
N PRO A 142 -20.59 9.97 -0.48
CA PRO A 142 -21.35 8.77 -0.12
C PRO A 142 -20.77 7.46 -0.70
N ARG A 143 -20.04 7.52 -1.83
CA ARG A 143 -19.45 6.33 -2.47
C ARG A 143 -18.29 5.77 -1.66
N VAL A 144 -17.53 6.60 -0.93
CA VAL A 144 -16.39 6.17 -0.11
C VAL A 144 -16.80 5.03 0.82
N GLY A 145 -17.89 5.21 1.59
CA GLY A 145 -18.37 4.21 2.52
C GLY A 145 -18.79 2.89 1.85
N LYS A 146 -19.41 2.96 0.66
CA LYS A 146 -19.77 1.77 -0.14
C LYS A 146 -18.51 1.03 -0.59
N LEU A 147 -17.53 1.76 -1.13
CA LEU A 147 -16.29 1.20 -1.67
C LEU A 147 -15.42 0.56 -0.59
N LEU A 148 -15.31 1.17 0.59
CA LEU A 148 -14.58 0.59 1.72
C LEU A 148 -15.24 -0.69 2.27
N ARG A 149 -16.57 -0.80 2.19
CA ARG A 149 -17.26 -2.06 2.52
C ARG A 149 -16.98 -3.13 1.47
N LEU A 150 -17.02 -2.76 0.19
CA LEU A 150 -16.71 -3.66 -0.91
C LEU A 150 -15.27 -4.19 -0.81
N GLU A 151 -14.29 -3.32 -0.52
CA GLU A 151 -12.89 -3.70 -0.29
C GLU A 151 -12.77 -4.78 0.80
N ARG A 152 -13.45 -4.58 1.93
CA ARG A 152 -13.44 -5.55 3.02
C ARG A 152 -14.10 -6.87 2.62
N GLN A 153 -15.19 -6.82 1.86
CA GLN A 153 -15.90 -8.00 1.38
C GLN A 153 -15.04 -8.82 0.41
N ILE A 154 -14.46 -8.18 -0.62
CA ILE A 154 -13.61 -8.86 -1.60
C ILE A 154 -12.36 -9.44 -0.94
N PHE A 155 -11.70 -8.70 -0.04
CA PHE A 155 -10.57 -9.22 0.73
C PHE A 155 -10.96 -10.46 1.55
N SER A 156 -12.07 -10.40 2.28
CA SER A 156 -12.53 -11.51 3.11
C SER A 156 -12.90 -12.74 2.29
N SER A 157 -13.53 -12.53 1.13
CA SER A 157 -13.90 -13.61 0.21
C SER A 157 -12.67 -14.27 -0.42
N TRP A 158 -11.75 -13.47 -0.94
CA TRP A 158 -10.47 -13.94 -1.49
C TRP A 158 -9.67 -14.72 -0.45
N PHE A 159 -9.48 -14.16 0.74
CA PHE A 159 -8.74 -14.82 1.80
C PHE A 159 -9.40 -16.14 2.21
N ARG A 160 -10.74 -16.16 2.35
CA ARG A 160 -11.49 -17.40 2.64
C ARG A 160 -11.29 -18.44 1.56
N TRP A 161 -11.35 -18.06 0.29
CA TRP A 161 -11.09 -18.97 -0.82
C TRP A 161 -9.68 -19.58 -0.75
N LEU A 162 -8.64 -18.76 -0.56
CA LEU A 162 -7.25 -19.22 -0.48
C LEU A 162 -6.97 -20.21 0.64
N VAL A 163 -7.63 -20.07 1.79
CA VAL A 163 -7.43 -20.95 2.95
C VAL A 163 -8.44 -22.10 3.03
N SER A 164 -9.39 -22.17 2.08
CA SER A 164 -10.43 -23.20 2.09
C SER A 164 -9.91 -24.54 1.52
N PRO A 165 -10.32 -25.68 2.11
CA PRO A 165 -10.07 -26.99 1.50
C PRO A 165 -10.71 -27.09 0.11
N SER A 166 -10.07 -27.86 -0.78
CA SER A 166 -10.44 -28.01 -2.20
C SER A 166 -11.93 -28.31 -2.46
N ARG A 167 -12.61 -29.11 -1.62
CA ARG A 167 -14.06 -29.42 -1.79
C ARG A 167 -15.00 -28.24 -1.58
N SER A 168 -14.58 -27.23 -0.82
CA SER A 168 -15.29 -25.96 -0.63
C SER A 168 -14.70 -24.83 -1.46
N GLY A 169 -13.59 -25.06 -2.18
CA GLY A 169 -12.87 -24.06 -2.95
C GLY A 169 -13.74 -23.45 -4.05
N ASP A 170 -14.45 -24.29 -4.80
CA ASP A 170 -15.24 -23.86 -5.96
C ASP A 170 -16.33 -22.84 -5.60
N SER A 171 -17.07 -23.05 -4.51
CA SER A 171 -18.12 -22.12 -4.09
C SER A 171 -17.54 -20.81 -3.53
N GLN A 172 -16.40 -20.85 -2.86
CA GLN A 172 -15.73 -19.64 -2.39
C GLN A 172 -15.09 -18.85 -3.54
N GLN A 173 -14.60 -19.56 -4.56
CA GLN A 173 -14.08 -18.94 -5.78
C GLN A 173 -15.19 -18.17 -6.50
N ILE A 174 -16.36 -18.79 -6.71
CA ILE A 174 -17.53 -18.12 -7.33
C ILE A 174 -17.91 -16.84 -6.57
N ASN A 175 -17.93 -16.89 -5.23
CA ASN A 175 -18.22 -15.71 -4.41
C ASN A 175 -17.17 -14.61 -4.59
N PHE A 176 -15.89 -14.97 -4.64
CA PHE A 176 -14.79 -14.03 -4.89
C PHE A 176 -14.89 -13.41 -6.29
N GLU A 177 -15.12 -14.22 -7.33
CA GLU A 177 -15.28 -13.75 -8.71
C GLU A 177 -16.50 -12.81 -8.88
N ALA A 178 -17.59 -13.06 -8.17
CA ALA A 178 -18.75 -12.17 -8.14
C ALA A 178 -18.41 -10.81 -7.53
N LEU A 179 -17.64 -10.78 -6.44
CA LEU A 179 -17.18 -9.53 -5.82
C LEU A 179 -16.14 -8.81 -6.68
N LEU A 180 -15.28 -9.54 -7.39
CA LEU A 180 -14.35 -8.96 -8.35
C LEU A 180 -15.09 -8.30 -9.52
N SER A 181 -16.19 -8.90 -9.98
CA SER A 181 -17.07 -8.31 -10.99
C SER A 181 -17.75 -7.03 -10.50
N GLU A 182 -18.16 -6.97 -9.22
CA GLU A 182 -18.67 -5.73 -8.60
C GLU A 182 -17.59 -4.64 -8.53
N VAL A 183 -16.33 -4.99 -8.24
CA VAL A 183 -15.21 -4.03 -8.26
C VAL A 183 -15.02 -3.45 -9.67
N ASP A 184 -15.03 -4.30 -10.71
CA ASP A 184 -14.96 -3.85 -12.11
C ASP A 184 -16.14 -2.93 -12.47
N GLN A 185 -17.36 -3.26 -12.02
CA GLN A 185 -18.52 -2.41 -12.20
C GLN A 185 -18.36 -1.04 -11.52
N GLN A 186 -17.80 -0.98 -10.31
CA GLN A 186 -17.55 0.28 -9.61
C GLN A 186 -16.52 1.16 -10.32
N LEU A 187 -15.49 0.56 -10.94
CA LEU A 187 -14.51 1.29 -11.75
C LEU A 187 -15.14 1.83 -13.04
N LYS A 188 -15.98 1.03 -13.73
CA LYS A 188 -16.73 1.49 -14.91
C LYS A 188 -17.67 2.65 -14.57
N GLU A 189 -18.42 2.54 -13.48
CA GLU A 189 -19.29 3.61 -13.00
C GLU A 189 -18.49 4.88 -12.67
N ALA A 190 -17.31 4.76 -12.05
CA ALA A 190 -16.44 5.90 -11.79
C ALA A 190 -15.92 6.55 -13.08
N ASN A 191 -15.56 5.76 -14.08
CA ASN A 191 -15.18 6.26 -15.40
C ASN A 191 -16.33 7.01 -16.09
N ASP A 192 -17.53 6.43 -16.12
CA ASP A 192 -18.69 7.05 -16.76
C ASP A 192 -19.04 8.39 -16.10
N ILE A 193 -18.97 8.46 -14.77
CA ILE A 193 -19.17 9.70 -14.02
C ILE A 193 -18.08 10.74 -14.35
N ALA A 194 -16.81 10.33 -14.40
CA ALA A 194 -15.72 11.24 -14.73
C ALA A 194 -15.88 11.81 -16.15
N VAL A 195 -16.20 10.97 -17.13
CA VAL A 195 -16.44 11.40 -18.52
C VAL A 195 -17.65 12.34 -18.60
N ALA A 196 -18.75 12.03 -17.90
CA ALA A 196 -19.92 12.90 -17.84
C ALA A 196 -19.63 14.28 -17.23
N ASN A 197 -18.63 14.36 -16.33
CA ASN A 197 -18.15 15.61 -15.72
C ASN A 197 -17.06 16.32 -16.54
N GLY A 198 -16.78 15.85 -17.77
CA GLY A 198 -15.86 16.52 -18.70
C GLY A 198 -14.39 16.09 -18.56
N HIS A 199 -14.08 15.06 -17.77
CA HIS A 199 -12.76 14.45 -17.76
C HIS A 199 -12.56 13.56 -18.99
N GLN A 200 -11.30 13.32 -19.38
CA GLN A 200 -11.01 12.41 -20.50
C GLN A 200 -11.33 10.95 -20.17
N GLU A 201 -11.08 10.53 -18.94
CA GLU A 201 -11.35 9.20 -18.40
C GLU A 201 -11.35 9.24 -16.86
N GLY A 202 -12.03 8.30 -16.21
CA GLY A 202 -11.92 8.06 -14.77
C GLY A 202 -11.05 6.84 -14.51
N ARG A 203 -9.81 7.09 -14.07
CA ARG A 203 -8.78 6.07 -13.85
C ARG A 203 -8.88 5.37 -12.51
N PHE A 204 -9.60 5.96 -11.57
CA PHE A 204 -9.61 5.61 -10.15
C PHE A 204 -11.04 5.51 -9.62
N PHE A 205 -11.21 4.92 -8.44
CA PHE A 205 -12.54 4.64 -7.86
C PHE A 205 -13.41 5.89 -7.64
N LEU A 206 -12.79 7.07 -7.50
CA LEU A 206 -13.47 8.36 -7.31
C LEU A 206 -13.30 9.32 -8.49
N GLY A 207 -12.83 8.86 -9.65
CA GLY A 207 -12.73 9.68 -10.86
C GLY A 207 -11.34 9.66 -11.50
N ASP A 208 -10.83 10.83 -11.88
CA ASP A 208 -9.58 10.98 -12.64
C ASP A 208 -8.33 11.05 -11.76
N LYS A 209 -8.48 11.36 -10.46
CA LYS A 209 -7.40 11.47 -9.48
C LYS A 209 -7.40 10.29 -8.52
N ILE A 210 -6.19 9.88 -8.14
CA ILE A 210 -5.98 8.85 -7.12
C ILE A 210 -6.49 9.34 -5.77
N SER A 211 -7.06 8.42 -5.00
CA SER A 211 -7.68 8.67 -3.71
C SER A 211 -7.25 7.65 -2.68
N LEU A 212 -7.60 7.89 -1.42
CA LEU A 212 -7.39 6.93 -0.33
C LEU A 212 -8.11 5.59 -0.62
N VAL A 213 -9.24 5.63 -1.33
CA VAL A 213 -9.96 4.41 -1.72
C VAL A 213 -9.08 3.52 -2.60
N ASP A 214 -8.33 4.09 -3.53
CA ASP A 214 -7.45 3.32 -4.41
C ASP A 214 -6.34 2.63 -3.61
N PHE A 215 -5.78 3.29 -2.59
CA PHE A 215 -4.79 2.66 -1.69
C PHE A 215 -5.36 1.54 -0.84
N MET A 216 -6.67 1.54 -0.58
CA MET A 216 -7.32 0.45 0.13
C MET A 216 -7.41 -0.81 -0.73
N PHE A 217 -7.66 -0.66 -2.02
CA PHE A 217 -7.80 -1.77 -2.96
C PHE A 217 -6.47 -2.25 -3.53
N ALA A 218 -5.58 -1.34 -3.95
CA ALA A 218 -4.43 -1.66 -4.80
C ALA A 218 -3.52 -2.78 -4.23
N PRO A 219 -3.08 -2.76 -2.95
CA PRO A 219 -2.26 -3.84 -2.41
C PRO A 219 -2.94 -5.21 -2.45
N PHE A 220 -4.26 -5.26 -2.27
CA PHE A 220 -4.99 -6.52 -2.29
C PHE A 220 -5.27 -7.00 -3.70
N LEU A 221 -5.65 -6.11 -4.61
CA LEU A 221 -5.86 -6.45 -6.02
C LEU A 221 -4.59 -6.97 -6.68
N GLU A 222 -3.42 -6.40 -6.37
CA GLU A 222 -2.13 -6.91 -6.83
C GLU A 222 -1.90 -8.37 -6.40
N ARG A 223 -2.18 -8.68 -5.12
CA ARG A 223 -2.00 -10.04 -4.58
C ARG A 223 -3.05 -11.01 -5.10
N MET A 224 -4.27 -10.54 -5.32
CA MET A 224 -5.33 -11.31 -5.97
C MET A 224 -4.93 -11.67 -7.40
N ALA A 225 -4.33 -10.75 -8.16
CA ALA A 225 -3.86 -11.01 -9.52
C ALA A 225 -2.82 -12.15 -9.58
N ALA A 226 -1.98 -12.31 -8.55
CA ALA A 226 -1.05 -13.43 -8.43
C ALA A 226 -1.72 -14.77 -8.03
N SER A 227 -2.99 -14.75 -7.64
CA SER A 227 -3.76 -15.92 -7.20
C SER A 227 -4.72 -16.45 -8.26
N VAL A 228 -5.10 -15.61 -9.24
CA VAL A 228 -6.03 -15.98 -10.32
C VAL A 228 -5.27 -16.73 -11.42
N PRO A 229 -5.83 -17.81 -12.01
CA PRO A 229 -5.17 -18.61 -13.05
C PRO A 229 -4.84 -17.87 -14.35
#